data_AF-A0AAD5VCD3-F1
#
_entry.id   AF-A0AAD5VCD3-F1
#
_cell.length_a   1.000
_cell.length_b   1.000
_cell.length_c   1.000
_cell.angle_alpha   90.00
_cell.angle_beta   90.00
_cell.angle_gamma   90.00
#
_symmetry.space_group_name_H-M   'P 1'
#
loop_
_entity.id
_entity.type
_entity.pdbx_description
1 polymer ?
#
loop_
_entity_poly.entity_id
_entity_poly.type
_entity_poly.pdbx_seq_one_letter_code
_entity_poly.pdbx_strand_id
1 'polypeptide(L)'
;MLISTRLDVLGDLLHSNKESMQTKGVASVRSPVRNLQSYTPSVSHDAFVEAVVTSFQEEYGISDEPVYVEDDHSATDIEYISHGMNELPGWDWAFGQTPEFTYSITHTFSWGTITAKLHSKHGIILDCPFEVTGGDGRSGESLAKLSERLRGQKYGFLGLDEEEDPYAQEVLQWLEAEMSM
;
A
#
# COMPACT_ATOMS: atom_id res chain seq x y z
N MET A 1 -3.37 -15.59 12.62
CA MET A 1 -4.54 -16.47 12.73
C MET A 1 -5.80 -15.62 12.81
N LEU A 2 -6.88 -15.95 12.08
CA LEU A 2 -8.16 -15.22 12.14
C LEU A 2 -9.01 -15.72 13.31
N ILE A 3 -8.86 -15.11 14.49
CA ILE A 3 -9.58 -15.55 15.71
C ILE A 3 -10.98 -14.92 15.76
N SER A 4 -11.04 -13.59 15.72
CA SER A 4 -12.24 -12.76 15.89
C SER A 4 -12.22 -11.51 14.99
N THR A 5 -11.52 -11.58 13.86
CA THR A 5 -11.27 -10.45 12.96
C THR A 5 -12.55 -9.91 12.31
N ARG A 6 -12.63 -8.60 12.10
CA ARG A 6 -13.66 -7.96 11.27
C ARG A 6 -13.46 -8.29 9.79
N LEU A 7 -14.12 -9.36 9.33
CA LEU A 7 -13.96 -9.88 7.96
C LEU A 7 -14.57 -8.96 6.90
N ASP A 8 -15.54 -8.12 7.28
CA ASP A 8 -16.08 -7.04 6.45
C ASP A 8 -14.98 -6.05 6.05
N VAL A 9 -14.28 -5.49 7.03
CA VAL A 9 -13.18 -4.53 6.81
C VAL A 9 -12.03 -5.17 6.06
N LEU A 10 -11.69 -6.42 6.39
CA LEU A 10 -10.64 -7.16 5.70
C LEU A 10 -10.96 -7.31 4.20
N GLY A 11 -12.23 -7.61 3.88
CA GLY A 11 -12.68 -7.72 2.50
C GLY A 11 -12.51 -6.40 1.76
N ASP A 12 -12.94 -5.30 2.36
CA ASP A 12 -12.87 -3.96 1.77
C ASP A 12 -11.41 -3.52 1.52
N LEU A 13 -10.51 -3.75 2.49
CA LEU A 13 -9.09 -3.36 2.39
C LEU A 13 -8.30 -4.19 1.36
N LEU A 14 -8.71 -5.44 1.11
CA LEU A 14 -8.06 -6.32 0.14
C LEU A 14 -8.65 -6.18 -1.27
N HIS A 15 -9.76 -5.46 -1.42
CA HIS A 15 -10.40 -5.25 -2.70
C HIS A 15 -9.71 -4.12 -3.46
N SER A 16 -8.80 -4.47 -4.38
CA SER A 16 -8.24 -3.48 -5.31
C SER A 16 -9.28 -3.14 -6.40
N ASN A 17 -9.66 -1.87 -6.48
CA ASN A 17 -10.48 -1.32 -7.56
C ASN A 17 -9.66 -0.92 -8.81
N LYS A 18 -8.35 -1.22 -8.84
CA LYS A 18 -7.43 -0.75 -9.88
C LYS A 18 -7.31 -1.75 -11.03
N GLU A 19 -8.42 -1.99 -11.74
CA GLU A 19 -8.49 -2.95 -12.86
C GLU A 19 -7.52 -2.63 -14.01
N SER A 20 -7.18 -1.35 -14.20
CA SER A 20 -6.25 -0.89 -15.25
C SER A 20 -4.77 -0.93 -14.82
N MET A 21 -4.47 -1.42 -13.62
CA MET A 21 -3.09 -1.57 -13.14
C MET A 21 -2.50 -2.90 -13.62
N GLN A 22 -1.42 -2.80 -14.37
CA GLN A 22 -0.66 -3.94 -14.89
C GLN A 22 0.65 -4.04 -14.12
N THR A 23 0.82 -5.10 -13.34
CA THR A 23 2.03 -5.34 -12.52
C THR A 23 2.73 -6.63 -12.93
N LYS A 24 4.04 -6.69 -12.72
CA LYS A 24 4.85 -7.92 -12.85
C LYS A 24 4.81 -8.81 -11.60
N GLY A 25 4.07 -8.42 -10.56
CA GLY A 25 3.94 -9.18 -9.32
C GLY A 25 3.07 -10.44 -9.45
N VAL A 26 3.22 -11.35 -8.48
CA VAL A 26 2.33 -12.51 -8.35
C VAL A 26 1.01 -12.05 -7.75
N ALA A 27 -0.09 -12.31 -8.46
CA ALA A 27 -1.43 -11.97 -7.96
C ALA A 27 -1.78 -12.81 -6.72
N SER A 28 -2.43 -12.18 -5.73
CA SER A 28 -2.94 -12.87 -4.55
C SER A 28 -4.00 -13.91 -4.90
N VAL A 29 -3.91 -15.10 -4.30
CA VAL A 29 -4.92 -16.15 -4.46
C VAL A 29 -6.08 -15.89 -3.51
N ARG A 30 -7.24 -15.49 -4.06
CA ARG A 30 -8.46 -15.28 -3.28
C ARG A 30 -8.94 -16.61 -2.72
N SER A 31 -9.15 -16.66 -1.40
CA SER A 31 -9.67 -17.83 -0.69
C SER A 31 -10.78 -17.40 0.28
N PRO A 32 -11.88 -18.17 0.41
CA PRO A 32 -12.85 -17.94 1.46
C PRO A 32 -12.18 -18.09 2.83
N VAL A 33 -12.41 -17.11 3.71
CA VAL A 33 -11.86 -17.10 5.07
C VAL A 33 -12.98 -17.10 6.10
N ARG A 34 -12.68 -17.61 7.31
CA ARG A 34 -13.61 -17.62 8.43
C ARG A 34 -12.85 -17.51 9.76
N ASN A 35 -13.48 -16.86 10.74
CA ASN A 35 -12.95 -16.76 12.09
C ASN A 35 -13.07 -18.08 12.87
N LEU A 36 -12.11 -18.38 13.73
CA LEU A 36 -12.17 -19.54 14.64
C LEU A 36 -13.38 -19.48 15.58
N GLN A 37 -13.75 -18.28 16.05
CA GLN A 37 -14.93 -18.09 16.91
C GLN A 37 -16.26 -18.52 16.28
N SER A 38 -16.31 -18.71 14.96
CA SER A 38 -17.48 -19.25 14.28
C SER A 38 -17.70 -20.76 14.53
N TYR A 39 -16.65 -21.47 14.98
CA TYR A 39 -16.69 -22.87 15.38
C TYR A 39 -16.70 -23.01 16.90
N THR A 40 -15.89 -22.20 17.58
CA THR A 40 -15.76 -22.23 19.04
C THR A 40 -15.81 -20.80 19.58
N PRO A 41 -17.00 -20.30 19.96
CA PRO A 41 -17.20 -18.90 20.35
C PRO A 41 -16.34 -18.43 21.53
N SER A 42 -15.92 -19.34 22.40
CA SER A 42 -15.10 -19.04 23.58
C SER A 42 -13.60 -18.91 23.29
N VAL A 43 -13.13 -19.16 22.07
CA VAL A 43 -11.71 -19.04 21.74
C VAL A 43 -11.28 -17.58 21.89
N SER A 44 -10.28 -17.36 22.73
CA SER A 44 -9.58 -16.09 22.92
C SER A 44 -8.19 -16.13 22.26
N HIS A 45 -7.54 -14.97 22.20
CA HIS A 45 -6.14 -14.87 21.78
C HIS A 45 -5.23 -15.71 22.70
N ASP A 46 -5.34 -15.51 24.01
CA ASP A 46 -4.48 -16.17 25.01
C ASP A 46 -4.62 -17.69 24.95
N ALA A 47 -5.86 -18.20 24.86
CA ALA A 47 -6.11 -19.64 24.75
C ALA A 47 -5.52 -20.23 23.46
N PHE A 48 -5.53 -19.48 22.35
CA PHE A 48 -4.87 -19.91 21.11
C PHE A 48 -3.35 -19.93 21.25
N VAL A 49 -2.75 -18.90 21.86
CA VAL A 49 -1.31 -18.84 22.08
C VAL A 49 -0.83 -19.97 22.98
N GLU A 50 -1.52 -20.21 24.10
CA GLU A 50 -1.23 -21.31 25.03
C GLU A 50 -1.27 -22.67 24.34
N ALA A 51 -2.29 -22.91 23.50
CA ALA A 51 -2.40 -24.15 22.73
C ALA A 51 -1.22 -24.33 21.76
N VAL A 52 -0.80 -23.27 21.05
CA VAL A 52 0.34 -23.32 20.12
C VAL A 52 1.65 -23.59 20.87
N VAL A 53 1.88 -22.90 21.98
CA VAL A 53 3.07 -23.10 22.83
C VAL A 53 3.14 -24.54 23.33
N THR A 54 2.02 -25.05 23.86
CA THR A 54 1.92 -26.43 24.37
C THR A 54 2.22 -27.45 23.28
N SER A 55 1.59 -27.33 22.10
CA SER A 55 1.86 -28.23 20.98
C SER A 55 3.30 -28.16 20.49
N PHE A 56 3.93 -26.98 20.51
CA PHE A 56 5.34 -26.83 20.16
C PHE A 56 6.27 -27.51 21.19
N GLN A 57 6.00 -27.32 22.48
CA GLN A 57 6.74 -27.98 23.56
C GLN A 57 6.66 -29.50 23.45
N GLU A 58 5.46 -30.04 23.20
CA GLU A 58 5.23 -31.48 23.02
C GLU A 58 5.98 -32.03 21.80
N GLU A 59 5.89 -31.36 20.64
CA GLU A 59 6.52 -31.81 19.39
C GLU A 59 8.05 -31.85 19.51
N TYR A 60 8.65 -30.87 20.17
CA TYR A 60 10.11 -30.73 20.26
C TYR A 60 10.71 -31.20 21.60
N GLY A 61 9.89 -31.67 22.53
CA GLY A 61 10.34 -32.11 23.86
C GLY A 61 10.95 -30.98 24.70
N ILE A 62 10.47 -29.74 24.51
CA ILE A 62 10.93 -28.54 25.22
C ILE A 62 10.10 -28.40 26.50
N SER A 63 10.76 -28.04 27.60
CA SER A 63 10.10 -27.81 28.90
C SER A 63 10.40 -26.44 29.50
N ASP A 64 11.13 -25.60 28.77
CA ASP A 64 11.44 -24.25 29.18
C ASP A 64 10.16 -23.38 29.18
N GLU A 65 10.09 -22.49 30.16
CA GLU A 65 9.02 -21.50 30.29
C GLU A 65 9.10 -20.47 29.15
N PRO A 66 7.95 -20.00 28.61
CA PRO A 66 7.93 -18.94 27.62
C PRO A 66 8.57 -17.65 28.13
N VAL A 67 9.40 -17.03 27.31
CA VAL A 67 9.90 -15.67 27.56
C VAL A 67 8.89 -14.68 26.98
N TYR A 68 8.30 -13.87 27.85
CA TYR A 68 7.41 -12.78 27.44
C TYR A 68 8.25 -11.54 27.17
N VAL A 69 8.06 -10.94 25.99
CA VAL A 69 8.68 -9.68 25.60
C VAL A 69 7.58 -8.63 25.59
N GLU A 70 7.73 -7.59 26.41
CA GLU A 70 6.85 -6.45 26.41
C GLU A 70 7.39 -5.35 25.47
N ASP A 71 6.51 -4.47 25.01
CA ASP A 71 6.90 -3.25 24.28
C ASP A 71 7.41 -2.20 25.28
N ASP A 72 8.49 -2.55 25.97
CA ASP A 72 9.22 -1.66 26.86
C ASP A 72 10.52 -1.18 26.21
N HIS A 73 11.15 -0.17 26.82
CA HIS A 73 12.39 0.40 26.29
C HIS A 73 13.57 -0.60 26.27
N SER A 74 13.47 -1.76 26.93
CA SER A 74 14.57 -2.73 26.98
C SER A 74 14.78 -3.45 25.65
N ALA A 75 13.72 -3.63 24.84
CA ALA A 75 13.83 -4.16 23.49
C ALA A 75 14.50 -3.16 22.53
N THR A 76 14.25 -1.85 22.71
CA THR A 76 14.87 -0.78 21.92
C THR A 76 16.34 -0.55 22.24
N ASP A 77 16.83 -1.02 23.39
CA ASP A 77 18.25 -0.94 23.75
C ASP A 77 19.12 -1.96 22.99
N ILE A 78 18.49 -2.97 22.35
CA ILE A 78 19.18 -3.92 21.49
C ILE A 78 19.38 -3.26 20.11
N GLU A 79 20.63 -2.93 19.78
CA GLU A 79 21.00 -2.18 18.57
C GLU A 79 20.35 -2.75 17.30
N TYR A 80 20.39 -4.07 17.11
CA TYR A 80 19.77 -4.74 15.97
C TYR A 80 18.24 -4.53 15.89
N ILE A 81 17.54 -4.61 17.03
CA ILE A 81 16.09 -4.39 17.08
C ILE A 81 15.79 -2.92 16.78
N SER A 82 16.52 -2.00 17.41
CA SER A 82 16.37 -0.57 17.18
C SER A 82 16.58 -0.19 15.71
N HIS A 83 17.58 -0.78 15.04
CA HIS A 83 17.83 -0.58 13.63
C HIS A 83 16.65 -1.07 12.79
N GLY A 84 16.18 -2.29 13.04
CA GLY A 84 15.00 -2.84 12.36
C GLY A 84 13.76 -1.97 12.54
N MET A 85 13.48 -1.53 13.77
CA MET A 85 12.33 -0.64 14.06
C MET A 85 12.40 0.68 13.29
N ASN A 86 13.60 1.24 13.07
CA ASN A 86 13.80 2.45 12.27
C ASN A 86 13.70 2.19 10.76
N GLU A 87 14.08 1.00 10.30
CA GLU A 87 14.07 0.61 8.88
C GLU A 87 12.66 0.25 8.38
N LEU A 88 11.87 -0.49 9.17
CA LEU A 88 10.54 -0.97 8.82
C LEU A 88 9.56 0.10 8.29
N PRO A 89 9.47 1.32 8.87
CA PRO A 89 8.63 2.40 8.33
C PRO A 89 9.27 3.12 7.13
N GLY A 90 10.54 2.84 6.83
CA GLY A 90 11.27 3.43 5.72
C GLY A 90 10.65 3.09 4.37
N TRP A 91 10.72 4.04 3.44
CA TRP A 91 10.15 3.89 2.09
C TRP A 91 10.69 2.66 1.37
N ASP A 92 12.00 2.47 1.42
CA ASP A 92 12.69 1.39 0.72
C ASP A 92 12.24 0.01 1.21
N TRP A 93 11.80 -0.07 2.47
CA TRP A 93 11.24 -1.28 3.05
C TRP A 93 9.74 -1.42 2.72
N ALA A 94 8.94 -0.40 3.04
CA ALA A 94 7.48 -0.46 2.91
C ALA A 94 7.00 -0.53 1.45
N PHE A 95 7.67 0.19 0.54
CA PHE A 95 7.27 0.33 -0.87
C PHE A 95 8.41 0.07 -1.86
N GLY A 96 9.67 0.07 -1.41
CA GLY A 96 10.82 -0.18 -2.28
C GLY A 96 10.83 -1.59 -2.87
N GLN A 97 10.09 -2.54 -2.31
CA GLN A 97 9.92 -3.88 -2.89
C GLN A 97 8.73 -3.98 -3.87
N THR A 98 7.97 -2.90 -4.09
CA THR A 98 6.87 -2.89 -5.05
C THR A 98 7.40 -3.17 -6.47
N PRO A 99 6.95 -4.26 -7.14
CA PRO A 99 7.34 -4.57 -8.50
C PRO A 99 6.98 -3.45 -9.46
N GLU A 100 7.65 -3.42 -10.59
CA GLU A 100 7.30 -2.49 -11.67
C GLU A 100 5.86 -2.69 -12.13
N PHE A 101 5.13 -1.57 -12.28
CA PHE A 101 3.76 -1.56 -12.76
C PHE A 101 3.46 -0.33 -13.63
N THR A 102 2.43 -0.47 -14.45
CA THR A 102 1.83 0.62 -15.21
C THR A 102 0.37 0.76 -14.82
N TYR A 103 -0.10 1.99 -14.60
CA TYR A 103 -1.48 2.28 -14.22
C TYR A 103 -2.05 3.36 -15.14
N SER A 104 -3.09 3.01 -15.90
CA SER A 104 -3.75 3.95 -16.81
C SER A 104 -5.07 4.41 -16.22
N ILE A 105 -5.19 5.70 -15.95
CA ILE A 105 -6.38 6.31 -15.36
C ILE A 105 -6.89 7.42 -16.26
N THR A 106 -8.21 7.53 -16.39
CA THR A 106 -8.85 8.48 -17.28
C THR A 106 -9.91 9.26 -16.53
N HIS A 107 -9.91 10.58 -16.70
CA HIS A 107 -10.89 11.47 -16.10
C HIS A 107 -11.37 12.52 -17.09
N THR A 108 -12.66 12.87 -17.04
CA THR A 108 -13.26 13.89 -17.91
C THR A 108 -13.49 15.16 -17.11
N PHE A 109 -12.67 16.16 -17.39
CA PHE A 109 -12.79 17.52 -16.86
C PHE A 109 -13.73 18.37 -17.74
N SER A 110 -14.09 19.55 -17.25
CA SER A 110 -14.93 20.51 -18.00
C SER A 110 -14.27 20.98 -19.30
N TRP A 111 -12.94 20.94 -19.36
CA TRP A 111 -12.10 21.43 -20.45
C TRP A 111 -11.49 20.31 -21.30
N GLY A 112 -11.70 19.05 -20.94
CA GLY A 112 -11.25 17.91 -21.74
C GLY A 112 -11.13 16.60 -20.98
N THR A 113 -10.98 15.51 -21.72
CA THR A 113 -10.70 14.19 -21.14
C THR A 113 -9.19 13.95 -21.11
N ILE A 114 -8.67 13.56 -19.94
CA ILE A 114 -7.26 13.27 -19.75
C ILE A 114 -7.09 11.80 -19.40
N THR A 115 -6.17 11.15 -20.08
CA THR A 115 -5.65 9.83 -19.71
C THR A 115 -4.21 9.99 -19.22
N ALA A 116 -3.96 9.67 -17.96
CA ALA A 116 -2.63 9.59 -17.39
C ALA A 116 -2.15 8.13 -17.41
N LYS A 117 -0.95 7.89 -17.94
CA LYS A 117 -0.31 6.57 -17.95
C LYS A 117 0.86 6.58 -17.00
N LEU A 118 0.65 6.17 -15.75
CA LEU A 118 1.68 6.19 -14.73
C LEU A 118 2.55 4.93 -14.82
N HIS A 119 3.86 5.08 -14.93
CA HIS A 119 4.84 4.01 -14.83
C HIS A 119 5.63 4.15 -13.53
N SER A 120 5.66 3.10 -12.71
CA SER A 120 6.32 3.14 -11.39
C SER A 120 7.11 1.86 -11.12
N LYS A 121 8.20 2.02 -10.36
CA LYS A 121 9.06 0.92 -9.88
C LYS A 121 9.62 1.29 -8.51
N HIS A 122 9.63 0.33 -7.57
CA HIS A 122 10.07 0.58 -6.18
C HIS A 122 9.23 1.69 -5.49
N GLY A 123 7.98 1.83 -5.91
CA GLY A 123 7.09 2.90 -5.47
C GLY A 123 7.44 4.29 -6.03
N ILE A 124 8.45 4.42 -6.89
CA ILE A 124 8.84 5.70 -7.48
C ILE A 124 8.30 5.83 -8.90
N ILE A 125 7.70 6.99 -9.20
CA ILE A 125 7.18 7.31 -10.54
C ILE A 125 8.37 7.52 -11.50
N LEU A 126 8.42 6.71 -12.55
CA LEU A 126 9.46 6.76 -13.59
C LEU A 126 9.09 7.71 -14.72
N ASP A 127 7.82 7.69 -15.12
CA ASP A 127 7.18 8.63 -16.04
C ASP A 127 5.65 8.62 -15.85
N CYS A 128 5.01 9.69 -16.33
CA CYS A 128 3.55 9.81 -16.32
C CYS A 128 3.07 10.69 -17.50
N PRO A 129 3.11 10.19 -18.75
CA PRO A 129 2.59 10.95 -19.89
C PRO A 129 1.06 11.15 -19.80
N PHE A 130 0.62 12.31 -20.27
CA PHE A 130 -0.79 12.70 -20.36
C PHE A 130 -1.25 12.72 -21.81
N GLU A 131 -2.36 12.06 -22.09
CA GLU A 131 -3.08 12.14 -23.37
C GLU A 131 -4.37 12.96 -23.16
N VAL A 132 -4.52 14.06 -23.90
CA VAL A 132 -5.70 14.94 -23.81
C VAL A 132 -6.56 14.73 -25.04
N THR A 133 -7.83 14.38 -24.84
CA THR A 133 -8.83 14.18 -25.90
C THR A 133 -10.03 15.08 -25.68
N GLY A 134 -10.38 15.87 -26.69
CA GLY A 134 -11.41 16.91 -26.59
C GLY A 134 -10.94 18.05 -25.68
N GLY A 135 -10.84 19.26 -26.21
CA GLY A 135 -10.35 20.41 -25.46
C GLY A 135 -9.88 21.53 -26.38
N ASP A 136 -9.58 22.69 -25.82
CA ASP A 136 -9.16 23.89 -26.55
C ASP A 136 -7.64 23.94 -26.87
N GLY A 137 -6.90 22.90 -26.48
CA GLY A 137 -5.46 22.74 -26.73
C GLY A 137 -4.57 23.60 -25.83
N ARG A 138 -5.12 24.33 -24.85
CA ARG A 138 -4.36 25.27 -24.01
C ARG A 138 -3.58 24.63 -22.87
N SER A 139 -3.89 23.38 -22.51
CA SER A 139 -3.31 22.68 -21.35
C SER A 139 -2.00 21.93 -21.64
N GLY A 140 -1.60 21.78 -22.90
CA GLY A 140 -0.51 20.86 -23.29
C GLY A 140 0.86 21.19 -22.67
N GLU A 141 1.26 22.46 -22.61
CA GLU A 141 2.58 22.85 -22.07
C GLU A 141 2.66 22.64 -20.55
N SER A 142 1.61 23.03 -19.83
CA SER A 142 1.54 22.90 -18.37
C SER A 142 1.48 21.44 -17.93
N LEU A 143 0.75 20.58 -18.66
CA LEU A 143 0.72 19.14 -18.41
C LEU A 143 2.07 18.46 -18.71
N ALA A 144 2.80 18.92 -19.73
CA ALA A 144 4.15 18.41 -19.99
C ALA A 144 5.11 18.76 -18.85
N LYS A 145 5.04 19.99 -18.31
CA LYS A 145 5.82 20.40 -17.13
C LYS A 145 5.45 19.59 -15.89
N LEU A 146 4.16 19.35 -15.66
CA LEU A 146 3.68 18.50 -14.56
C LEU A 146 4.21 17.06 -14.69
N SER A 147 4.20 16.48 -15.90
CA SER A 147 4.72 15.14 -16.15
C SER A 147 6.20 15.00 -15.75
N GLU A 148 7.02 16.00 -16.07
CA GLU A 148 8.43 16.02 -15.66
C GLU A 148 8.60 16.18 -14.15
N ARG A 149 7.74 16.97 -13.49
CA ARG A 149 7.78 17.14 -12.02
C ARG A 149 7.36 15.89 -11.26
N LEU A 150 6.46 15.08 -11.83
CA LEU A 150 6.03 13.81 -11.25
C LEU A 150 7.15 12.76 -11.25
N ARG A 151 8.13 12.90 -12.15
CA ARG A 151 9.26 11.97 -12.24
C ARG A 151 10.09 11.99 -10.97
N GLY A 152 10.34 10.82 -10.41
CA GLY A 152 11.08 10.66 -9.15
C GLY A 152 10.24 10.86 -7.88
N GLN A 153 8.97 11.25 -8.01
CA GLN A 153 8.07 11.34 -6.85
C GLN A 153 7.64 9.95 -6.37
N LYS A 154 7.26 9.90 -5.09
CA LYS A 154 6.73 8.70 -4.45
C LYS A 154 5.26 8.51 -4.84
N TYR A 155 4.94 7.36 -5.44
CA TYR A 155 3.57 7.00 -5.78
C TYR A 155 2.70 6.97 -4.52
N GLY A 156 1.58 7.70 -4.52
CA GLY A 156 0.70 7.87 -3.36
C GLY A 156 1.10 8.97 -2.37
N PHE A 157 2.29 9.57 -2.53
CA PHE A 157 2.79 10.64 -1.66
C PHE A 157 3.52 11.69 -2.49
N LEU A 158 2.78 12.42 -3.31
CA LEU A 158 3.34 13.49 -4.13
C LEU A 158 3.77 14.64 -3.21
N GLY A 159 5.05 15.02 -3.29
CA GLY A 159 5.61 16.16 -2.55
C GLY A 159 5.71 17.41 -3.42
N LEU A 160 4.69 17.69 -4.24
CA LEU A 160 4.69 18.79 -5.19
C LEU A 160 3.95 20.01 -4.63
N ASP A 161 4.55 21.19 -4.81
CA ASP A 161 3.86 22.46 -4.54
C ASP A 161 2.74 22.71 -5.56
N GLU A 162 1.77 23.55 -5.18
CA GLU A 162 0.67 23.97 -6.04
C GLU A 162 1.15 24.48 -7.40
N GLU A 163 0.40 24.14 -8.45
CA GLU A 163 0.68 24.60 -9.81
C GLU A 163 0.06 25.99 -10.05
N GLU A 164 0.81 26.89 -10.70
CA GLU A 164 0.30 28.21 -11.10
C GLU A 164 -0.79 28.11 -12.18
N ASP A 165 -0.74 27.05 -13.00
CA ASP A 165 -1.73 26.77 -14.03
C ASP A 165 -2.92 25.99 -13.44
N PRO A 166 -4.16 26.53 -13.53
CA PRO A 166 -5.35 25.87 -12.98
C PRO A 166 -5.60 24.47 -13.53
N TYR A 167 -5.27 24.22 -14.81
CA TYR A 167 -5.45 22.90 -15.42
C TYR A 167 -4.48 21.89 -14.83
N ALA A 168 -3.22 22.28 -14.64
CA ALA A 168 -2.23 21.41 -14.01
C ALA A 168 -2.57 21.14 -12.54
N GLN A 169 -3.10 22.14 -11.82
CA GLN A 169 -3.52 21.99 -10.43
C GLN A 169 -4.72 21.04 -10.29
N GLU A 170 -5.74 21.15 -11.14
CA GLU A 170 -6.87 20.22 -11.14
C GLU A 170 -6.42 18.77 -11.41
N VAL A 171 -5.47 18.58 -12.32
CA VAL A 171 -4.92 17.25 -12.62
C VAL A 171 -4.11 16.71 -11.47
N LEU A 172 -3.29 17.53 -10.83
CA LEU A 172 -2.51 17.12 -9.65
C LEU A 172 -3.43 16.64 -8.52
N GLN A 173 -4.48 17.41 -8.19
CA GLN A 173 -5.44 17.04 -7.15
C GLN A 173 -6.20 15.75 -7.48
N TRP A 174 -6.59 15.58 -8.75
CA TRP A 174 -7.21 14.34 -9.20
C TRP A 174 -6.27 13.13 -9.05
N LEU A 175 -5.00 13.28 -9.45
CA LEU A 175 -3.99 12.23 -9.34
C LEU A 175 -3.71 11.84 -7.88
N GLU A 176 -3.62 12.81 -6.97
CA GLU A 176 -3.44 12.56 -5.53
C GLU A 176 -4.61 11.74 -4.96
N ALA A 177 -5.84 12.12 -5.30
CA ALA A 177 -7.03 11.39 -4.88
C ALA A 177 -7.02 9.95 -5.39
N GLU A 178 -6.73 9.74 -6.68
CA GLU A 178 -6.73 8.42 -7.31
C GLU A 178 -5.59 7.51 -6.81
N MET A 179 -4.45 8.11 -6.43
CA MET A 179 -3.34 7.35 -5.85
C MET A 179 -3.55 7.03 -4.36
N SER A 180 -4.32 7.84 -3.64
CA SER A 180 -4.62 7.64 -2.21
C SER A 180 -5.71 6.60 -1.92
N MET A 181 -6.58 6.31 -2.90
CA MET A 181 -7.60 5.25 -2.85
C MET A 181 -7.04 3.89 -3.25
#